data_AF-M0CEG2-F1
#
_entry.id   AF-M0CEG2-F1
#
_cell.length_a   1.000
_cell.length_b   1.000
_cell.length_c   1.000
_cell.angle_alpha   90.00
_cell.angle_beta   90.00
_cell.angle_gamma   90.00
#
_symmetry.space_group_name_H-M   'P 1'
#
loop_
_entity.id
_entity.type
_entity.pdbx_description
1 polymer ?
#
loop_
_entity_poly.entity_id
_entity_poly.type
_entity_poly.pdbx_seq_one_letter_code
_entity_poly.pdbx_strand_id
1 'polypeptide(L)' 'MTDSTDPDVYVRKNKESLVRVIKHSNDEFVRALCLAALVKYGDEPPEAVVEKDIDRLDQLRDCLDQ' A
#
# COMPACT_ATOMS: atom_id res chain seq x y z
N MET A 1 -2.27 -20.22 -20.34
CA MET A 1 -3.31 -19.16 -20.34
C MET A 1 -2.89 -18.16 -19.30
N THR A 2 -2.42 -16.98 -19.70
CA THR A 2 -2.20 -15.89 -18.77
C THR A 2 -3.57 -15.36 -18.40
N ASP A 3 -4.12 -15.82 -17.27
CA ASP A 3 -5.22 -15.16 -16.61
C ASP A 3 -4.73 -13.77 -16.23
N SER A 4 -4.82 -12.86 -17.21
CA SER A 4 -4.67 -11.42 -17.07
C SER A 4 -5.81 -10.97 -16.17
N THR A 5 -5.67 -11.27 -14.89
CA THR A 5 -6.59 -10.82 -13.86
C THR A 5 -6.40 -9.32 -13.84
N ASP A 6 -7.39 -8.60 -14.37
CA ASP A 6 -7.43 -7.16 -14.42
C ASP A 6 -6.96 -6.59 -13.06
N PRO A 7 -5.87 -5.79 -13.02
CA PRO A 7 -5.34 -5.24 -11.78
C PRO A 7 -6.41 -4.55 -10.92
N ASP A 8 -7.36 -3.87 -11.57
CA ASP A 8 -8.52 -3.24 -10.93
C ASP A 8 -9.39 -4.26 -10.19
N VAL A 9 -9.73 -5.36 -10.85
CA VAL A 9 -10.54 -6.43 -10.27
C VAL A 9 -9.80 -7.11 -9.12
N TYR A 10 -8.50 -7.35 -9.29
CA TYR A 10 -7.68 -7.95 -8.25
C TYR A 10 -7.59 -7.05 -7.01
N VAL A 11 -7.30 -5.77 -7.18
CA VAL A 11 -7.12 -4.85 -6.06
C VAL A 11 -8.44 -4.62 -5.32
N ARG A 12 -9.56 -4.43 -6.03
CA ARG A 12 -10.88 -4.32 -5.38
C ARG A 12 -11.26 -5.57 -4.59
N LYS A 13 -11.08 -6.77 -5.18
CA LYS A 13 -11.39 -8.04 -4.52
C LYS A 13 -10.53 -8.31 -3.28
N ASN A 14 -9.29 -7.80 -3.25
CA ASN A 14 -8.32 -8.06 -2.19
C ASN A 14 -8.05 -6.85 -1.29
N LYS A 15 -8.92 -5.81 -1.30
CA LYS A 15 -8.72 -4.55 -0.57
C LYS A 15 -8.36 -4.77 0.90
N GLU A 16 -9.11 -5.60 1.62
CA GLU A 16 -8.85 -5.88 3.04
C GLU A 16 -7.49 -6.55 3.28
N SER A 17 -7.11 -7.49 2.42
CA SER A 17 -5.81 -8.16 2.47
C SER A 17 -4.66 -7.18 2.24
N LEU A 18 -4.78 -6.29 1.25
CA LEU A 18 -3.78 -5.26 0.96
C LEU A 18 -3.65 -4.26 2.14
N VAL A 19 -4.77 -3.82 2.71
CA VAL A 19 -4.77 -2.96 3.91
C VAL A 19 -4.13 -3.68 5.10
N ARG A 20 -4.38 -4.98 5.27
CA ARG A 20 -3.75 -5.77 6.33
C ARG A 20 -2.24 -5.86 6.15
N VAL A 21 -1.76 -6.03 4.91
CA VAL A 21 -0.32 -6.00 4.59
C VAL A 21 0.29 -4.65 4.96
N ILE A 22 -0.36 -3.54 4.60
CA ILE A 22 0.12 -2.19 4.96
C ILE A 22 0.24 -2.04 6.48
N LYS A 23 -0.75 -2.51 7.24
CA LYS A 23 -0.79 -2.36 8.71
C LYS A 23 0.19 -3.26 9.47
N HIS A 24 0.51 -4.44 8.95
CA HIS A 24 1.19 -5.49 9.72
C HIS A 24 2.47 -6.04 9.08
N SER A 25 2.78 -5.69 7.83
CA SER A 25 4.04 -6.10 7.21
C SER A 25 5.21 -5.32 7.80
N ASN A 26 6.32 -6.03 8.03
CA ASN A 26 7.60 -5.44 8.42
C ASN A 26 8.44 -5.05 7.20
N ASP A 27 8.08 -5.51 6.00
CA ASP A 27 8.75 -5.14 4.76
C ASP A 27 8.14 -3.86 4.20
N GLU A 28 8.99 -2.83 4.08
CA GLU A 28 8.59 -1.51 3.63
C GLU A 28 8.28 -1.46 2.13
N PHE A 29 9.05 -2.15 1.30
CA PHE A 29 8.81 -2.22 -0.14
C PHE A 29 7.44 -2.84 -0.42
N VAL A 30 7.11 -3.92 0.27
CA VAL A 30 5.80 -4.59 0.13
C VAL A 30 4.66 -3.68 0.59
N ARG A 31 4.83 -2.93 1.68
CA ARG A 31 3.83 -1.96 2.13
C ARG A 31 3.60 -0.85 1.11
N ALA A 32 4.67 -0.23 0.62
CA ALA A 32 4.62 0.83 -0.39
C ALA A 32 3.97 0.33 -1.69
N LEU A 33 4.29 -0.90 -2.12
CA LEU A 33 3.69 -1.52 -3.29
C LEU A 33 2.18 -1.73 -3.11
N CYS A 34 1.74 -2.25 -1.95
CA CYS A 34 0.32 -2.42 -1.67
C CYS A 34 -0.43 -1.09 -1.61
N LEU A 35 0.18 -0.05 -1.04
CA LEU A 35 -0.39 1.29 -1.03
C LEU A 35 -0.53 1.84 -2.45
N ALA A 36 0.52 1.76 -3.26
CA ALA A 36 0.50 2.21 -4.65
C ALA A 36 -0.55 1.47 -5.48
N ALA A 37 -0.72 0.16 -5.25
CA ALA A 37 -1.75 -0.64 -5.91
C ALA A 37 -3.17 -0.17 -5.52
N LEU A 38 -3.41 0.13 -4.24
CA LEU A 38 -4.70 0.65 -3.77
C LEU A 38 -5.00 2.05 -4.33
N VAL A 39 -4.01 2.95 -4.41
CA VAL A 39 -4.16 4.27 -5.00
C VAL A 39 -4.44 4.19 -6.50
N LYS A 40 -3.75 3.28 -7.22
CA LYS A 40 -3.79 3.22 -8.68
C LYS A 40 -4.98 2.43 -9.23
N TYR A 41 -5.37 1.35 -8.56
CA TYR A 41 -6.35 0.38 -9.08
C TYR A 41 -7.49 0.07 -8.09
N GLY A 42 -7.39 0.56 -6.85
CA GLY A 42 -8.43 0.43 -5.84
C GLY A 42 -9.36 1.64 -5.83
N ASP A 43 -10.47 1.53 -5.10
CA ASP A 43 -11.26 2.69 -4.72
C ASP A 43 -10.54 3.47 -3.61
N GLU A 44 -10.87 4.75 -3.44
CA GLU A 44 -10.22 5.72 -2.55
C GLU A 44 -9.67 5.06 -1.26
N PRO A 45 -8.34 5.05 -1.06
CA PRO A 45 -7.74 4.42 0.11
C PRO A 45 -8.19 5.16 1.37
N PRO A 46 -8.37 4.47 2.52
CA PRO A 46 -8.75 5.15 3.75
C PRO A 46 -7.67 6.18 4.10
N GLU A 47 -8.05 7.45 4.25
CA GLU A 47 -7.15 8.60 4.49
C GLU A 47 -6.16 8.33 5.64
N ALA A 48 -6.64 7.75 6.73
CA ALA A 48 -5.82 7.36 7.89
C ALA A 48 -4.70 6.35 7.59
N VAL A 49 -4.83 5.54 6.53
CA VAL A 49 -3.77 4.62 6.09
C VAL A 49 -2.68 5.37 5.32
N VAL A 50 -3.07 6.38 4.54
CA VAL A 50 -2.15 7.22 3.77
C VAL A 50 -1.34 8.12 4.70
N GLU A 51 -1.98 8.79 5.67
CA GLU A 51 -1.29 9.64 6.65
C GLU A 51 -0.22 8.88 7.42
N LYS A 52 -0.55 7.68 7.92
CA LYS A 52 0.39 6.86 8.68
C LYS A 52 1.61 6.43 7.87
N ASP A 53 1.45 6.19 6.57
CA ASP A 53 2.56 5.84 5.70
C ASP A 53 3.41 7.08 5.35
N ILE A 54 2.80 8.26 5.21
CA ILE A 54 3.52 9.54 5.06
C ILE A 54 4.40 9.83 6.28
N ASP A 55 3.84 9.76 7.48
CA ASP A 55 4.59 9.99 8.73
C ASP A 55 5.81 9.07 8.85
N ARG A 56 5.66 7.82 8.39
CA ARG A 56 6.74 6.82 8.45
C ARG A 56 7.82 7.07 7.41
N LEU A 57 7.45 7.54 6.22
CA LEU A 57 8.41 7.96 5.19
C LEU A 57 9.19 9.19 5.64
N ASP A 58 8.54 10.15 6.30
CA ASP A 58 9.21 11.30 6.90
C ASP A 58 10.21 10.88 7.98
N GLN A 59 9.85 9.94 8.86
CA GLN A 59 10.78 9.38 9.85
C GLN A 59 12.00 8.70 9.22
N LEU A 60 11.80 7.98 8.12
CA LEU A 60 12.89 7.30 7.40
C LEU A 60 13.81 8.29 6.70
N ARG A 61 13.27 9.37 6.11
CA ARG A 61 14.07 10.48 5.59
C ARG A 61 14.94 11.07 6.70
N ASP A 62 14.34 11.38 7.84
CA ASP A 62 15.05 11.98 8.98
C ASP A 62 16.12 11.06 9.57
N CYS A 63 15.98 9.74 9.44
CA CYS A 63 17.00 8.75 9.80
C CYS A 63 18.12 8.57 8.76
N LEU A 64 17.87 8.92 7.49
CA LEU A 64 18.87 8.86 6.41
C LEU A 64 19.74 10.13 6.36
N ASP A 65 19.24 11.25 6.91
CA ASP A 65 19.94 12.53 6.98
C ASP A 65 20.83 12.70 8.24
N GLN A 66 20.99 11.64 9.06
CA GLN A 66 21.85 11.57 10.26
C GLN A 66 23.03 10.60 10.06
#